data_AF-A0A2N2ZT66-F1
#
_entry.id   AF-A0A2N2ZT66-F1
#
_cell.length_a   1.000
_cell.length_b   1.000
_cell.length_c   1.000
_cell.angle_alpha   90.00
_cell.angle_beta   90.00
_cell.angle_gamma   90.00
#
_symmetry.space_group_name_H-M   'P 1'
#
loop_
_entity.id
_entity.type
_entity.pdbx_description
1 polymer ?
#
loop_
_entity_poly.entity_id
_entity_poly.type
_entity_poly.pdbx_seq_one_letter_code
_entity_poly.pdbx_strand_id
1 'polypeptide(L)'
;SGESGDVIQNPENLELKWKFETGGGHSSPAISGNYVYVGSDDNYVYCLDKNTGELVWKFETGEVDSSPAVSGNYVYVGSFDTDIYCLDKNTGKLIWKFETGAVGSSPAVSGNYVYVGFADSIHCFDKYNGERVWEFETGDWVTVENTSRTEFIGYDNLESETKIVSYRKIKAKDKEQFQLVLEKTPFYPEGGGQVGDIGYLEVNGKKIAVLDTKKENNLIVHFTKELPENVTASVKAVVSNDRKLTAANHSATHLLHQALRTILGTHVEQKGSLVNNAHLRFDFSHFQKVSEEELQQIEDFVNEKIQSSISLNEHREIPIKEAEKVGAMMLFGEKYGNKVRMIQFGDSKELCGGIHVNNTQDIELFKITSEGSVAAGIRRIEAVTSKGAANYLKEKIDIITKHPLKGLVSNTIIQKLHTFQNNLLQQYVEVSDMPVLNIISPSNGSLQIDVLSNAIADFTKIKLDAAIIDELSNIKKAMLKEDEQKGKEQAKAIKEELLNEVKNINGVNVITKKLTAVDAATIKDLAFQLKAQIDNLYLVIGAEINGKPNLTIAISDSLATERKLHAGNIIREAAKEMQGGGGGQPFFATAGGINLNGLDAAMEKALSFVK
;
A
#
# COMPACT_ATOMS: atom_id res chain seq x y z
N SER A 1 -8.85 38.33 -22.81
CA SER A 1 -9.71 39.53 -22.66
C SER A 1 -9.53 40.37 -23.91
N GLY A 2 -10.65 40.68 -24.59
CA GLY A 2 -10.75 41.65 -25.68
C GLY A 2 -10.32 41.11 -27.05
N GLU A 3 -11.30 40.75 -27.89
CA GLU A 3 -11.54 41.47 -29.15
C GLU A 3 -12.88 41.01 -29.75
N SER A 4 -13.57 42.00 -30.31
CA SER A 4 -14.84 41.88 -31.04
C SER A 4 -14.76 40.81 -32.10
N GLY A 5 -15.83 40.03 -32.25
CA GLY A 5 -16.02 39.16 -33.39
C GLY A 5 -16.18 39.98 -34.66
N ASP A 6 -15.05 40.32 -35.29
CA ASP A 6 -15.05 40.74 -36.69
C ASP A 6 -15.58 39.57 -37.50
N VAL A 7 -16.83 39.69 -37.95
CA VAL A 7 -17.39 38.79 -38.95
C VAL A 7 -16.63 39.06 -40.23
N ILE A 8 -15.66 38.21 -40.55
CA ILE A 8 -14.93 38.25 -41.82
C ILE A 8 -15.95 37.93 -42.92
N GLN A 9 -16.45 38.95 -43.61
CA GLN A 9 -17.13 38.73 -44.89
C GLN A 9 -16.07 38.29 -45.89
N ASN A 10 -16.36 37.23 -46.64
CA ASN A 10 -15.44 36.70 -47.64
C ASN A 10 -15.24 37.79 -48.72
N PRO A 11 -14.06 38.44 -48.80
CA PRO A 11 -13.89 39.57 -49.70
C PRO A 11 -13.96 39.09 -51.15
N GLU A 12 -14.76 39.75 -51.98
CA GLU A 12 -14.91 39.40 -53.40
C GLU A 12 -13.60 39.55 -54.19
N ASN A 13 -12.64 40.33 -53.67
CA ASN A 13 -11.30 40.50 -54.24
C ASN A 13 -10.23 40.51 -53.14
N LEU A 14 -9.29 39.58 -53.21
CA LEU A 14 -8.08 39.55 -52.38
C LEU A 14 -6.95 40.25 -53.13
N GLU A 15 -6.29 41.22 -52.48
CA GLU A 15 -5.10 41.89 -53.00
C GLU A 15 -3.85 41.40 -52.27
N LEU A 16 -2.82 41.00 -53.01
CA LEU A 16 -1.52 40.62 -52.46
C LEU A 16 -0.80 41.88 -51.94
N LYS A 17 -0.65 41.99 -50.61
CA LYS A 17 0.02 43.15 -50.00
C LYS A 17 1.53 43.18 -50.21
N TRP A 18 2.20 42.05 -50.03
CA TRP A 18 3.63 41.88 -50.27
C TRP A 18 3.96 40.40 -50.44
N LYS A 19 5.11 40.11 -51.06
CA LYS A 19 5.70 38.78 -51.18
C LYS A 19 7.20 38.88 -50.90
N PHE A 20 7.74 37.93 -50.18
CA PHE A 20 9.17 37.74 -49.99
C PHE A 20 9.56 36.36 -50.56
N GLU A 21 10.61 36.28 -51.36
CA GLU A 21 11.08 35.01 -51.92
C GLU A 21 12.18 34.41 -51.05
N THR A 22 11.89 33.22 -50.51
CA THR A 22 12.87 32.30 -49.91
C THR A 22 13.25 31.22 -50.93
N GLY A 23 14.28 30.42 -50.66
CA GLY A 23 14.70 29.35 -51.58
C GLY A 23 13.93 28.02 -51.47
N GLY A 24 12.78 28.00 -50.78
CA GLY A 24 11.98 26.79 -50.50
C GLY A 24 11.30 26.88 -49.13
N GLY A 25 10.44 25.92 -48.77
CA GLY A 25 9.88 25.90 -47.41
C GLY A 25 8.58 25.12 -47.24
N HIS A 26 8.61 24.13 -46.35
CA HIS A 26 7.40 23.53 -45.74
C HIS A 26 6.99 24.19 -44.41
N SER A 27 7.83 25.10 -43.88
CA SER A 27 7.61 25.82 -42.62
C SER A 27 6.44 26.81 -42.71
N SER A 28 5.51 26.72 -41.75
CA SER A 28 4.43 27.71 -41.61
C SER A 28 4.94 28.96 -40.88
N PRO A 29 4.60 30.19 -41.32
CA PRO A 29 5.09 31.40 -40.67
C PRO A 29 4.44 31.62 -39.29
N ALA A 30 5.24 32.10 -38.33
CA ALA A 30 4.78 32.53 -37.01
C ALA A 30 4.81 34.05 -36.88
N ILE A 31 3.78 34.64 -36.28
CA ILE A 31 3.66 36.09 -36.10
C ILE A 31 3.81 36.44 -34.64
N SER A 32 4.63 37.45 -34.33
CA SER A 32 4.71 38.00 -32.98
C SER A 32 5.05 39.48 -32.98
N GLY A 33 4.10 40.33 -32.57
CA GLY A 33 4.23 41.78 -32.70
C GLY A 33 4.26 42.22 -34.17
N ASN A 34 5.27 43.01 -34.55
CA ASN A 34 5.43 43.53 -35.92
C ASN A 34 6.19 42.59 -36.86
N TYR A 35 6.54 41.38 -36.42
CA TYR A 35 7.43 40.50 -37.17
C TYR A 35 6.78 39.16 -37.53
N VAL A 36 7.21 38.63 -38.68
CA VAL A 36 6.89 37.30 -39.20
C VAL A 36 8.18 36.48 -39.23
N TYR A 37 8.15 35.28 -38.65
CA TYR A 37 9.26 34.33 -38.60
C TYR A 37 8.95 33.12 -39.45
N VAL A 38 9.90 32.66 -40.26
CA VAL A 38 9.70 31.49 -41.13
C VAL A 38 11.01 30.78 -41.40
N GLY A 39 10.99 29.44 -41.37
CA GLY A 39 12.12 28.60 -41.81
C GLY A 39 12.09 28.37 -43.32
N SER A 40 13.23 28.04 -43.91
CA SER A 40 13.33 27.75 -45.33
C SER A 40 14.31 26.62 -45.63
N ASP A 41 14.08 25.95 -46.76
CA ASP A 41 14.97 24.91 -47.28
C ASP A 41 16.31 25.47 -47.77
N ASP A 42 16.43 26.80 -47.87
CA ASP A 42 17.66 27.49 -48.27
C ASP A 42 18.69 27.67 -47.14
N ASN A 43 18.50 26.96 -46.03
CA ASN A 43 19.33 26.96 -44.84
C ASN A 43 19.25 28.24 -44.00
N TYR A 44 18.12 28.97 -44.04
CA TYR A 44 17.91 30.16 -43.23
C TYR A 44 16.59 30.16 -42.47
N VAL A 45 16.63 30.82 -41.32
CA VAL A 45 15.46 31.32 -40.60
C VAL A 45 15.35 32.81 -40.86
N TYR A 46 14.19 33.26 -41.33
CA TYR A 46 13.91 34.64 -41.70
C TYR A 46 13.05 35.35 -40.66
N CYS A 47 13.31 36.64 -40.46
CA CYS A 47 12.43 37.57 -39.79
C CYS A 47 12.10 38.74 -40.73
N LEU A 48 10.81 38.93 -40.99
CA LEU A 48 10.30 39.96 -41.90
C LEU A 48 9.38 40.92 -41.13
N ASP A 49 9.33 42.18 -41.54
CA ASP A 49 8.30 43.10 -41.07
C ASP A 49 6.93 42.66 -41.61
N LYS A 50 5.95 42.48 -40.70
CA LYS A 50 4.63 41.94 -41.02
C LYS A 50 3.84 42.83 -41.99
N ASN A 51 4.08 44.14 -41.98
CA ASN A 51 3.29 45.09 -42.76
C ASN A 51 3.87 45.30 -44.16
N THR A 52 5.20 45.30 -44.28
CA THR A 52 5.92 45.63 -45.51
C THR A 52 6.53 44.42 -46.22
N GLY A 53 6.81 43.33 -45.49
CA GLY A 53 7.58 42.18 -45.99
C GLY A 53 9.08 42.43 -46.07
N GLU A 54 9.59 43.56 -45.57
CA GLU A 54 11.02 43.88 -45.56
C GLU A 54 11.80 42.95 -44.63
N LEU A 55 12.98 42.52 -45.07
CA LEU A 55 13.87 41.67 -44.28
C LEU A 55 14.44 42.45 -43.08
N VAL A 56 14.14 41.97 -41.88
CA VAL A 56 14.68 42.52 -40.63
C VAL A 56 16.00 41.86 -40.28
N TRP A 57 16.01 40.52 -40.26
CA TRP A 57 17.22 39.71 -40.08
C TRP A 57 17.01 38.32 -40.68
N LYS A 58 18.12 37.63 -40.96
CA LYS A 58 18.14 36.19 -41.22
C LYS A 58 19.27 35.52 -40.45
N PHE A 59 19.07 34.27 -40.06
CA PHE A 59 20.06 33.46 -39.34
C PHE A 59 20.32 32.18 -40.13
N GLU A 60 21.59 31.82 -40.29
CA GLU A 60 22.03 30.63 -41.04
C GLU A 60 21.95 29.39 -40.15
N THR A 61 21.28 28.35 -40.65
CA THR A 61 21.12 27.00 -40.07
C THR A 61 21.46 25.97 -41.15
N GLY A 62 20.91 24.76 -41.09
CA GLY A 62 20.61 23.94 -42.28
C GLY A 62 19.13 24.06 -42.67
N GLU A 63 18.66 23.12 -43.48
CA GLU A 63 17.26 23.05 -43.97
C GLU A 63 16.26 23.13 -42.81
N VAL A 64 15.20 23.93 -42.97
CA VAL A 64 14.22 24.23 -41.91
C VAL A 64 12.78 24.01 -42.39
N ASP A 65 12.29 22.79 -42.20
CA ASP A 65 10.84 22.48 -42.33
C ASP A 65 10.05 22.83 -41.07
N SER A 66 10.73 22.93 -39.93
CA SER A 66 10.12 23.22 -38.64
C SER A 66 9.44 24.59 -38.66
N SER A 67 8.18 24.66 -38.24
CA SER A 67 7.48 25.93 -38.06
C SER A 67 7.99 26.61 -36.78
N PRO A 68 8.44 27.88 -36.83
CA PRO A 68 9.00 28.53 -35.66
C PRO A 68 7.97 28.72 -34.54
N ALA A 69 8.39 28.53 -33.30
CA ALA A 69 7.59 28.87 -32.12
C ALA A 69 8.14 30.12 -31.44
N VAL A 70 7.29 31.12 -31.20
CA VAL A 70 7.71 32.39 -30.59
C VAL A 70 7.13 32.51 -29.19
N SER A 71 7.99 32.76 -28.20
CA SER A 71 7.55 32.93 -26.80
C SER A 71 8.39 33.97 -26.06
N GLY A 72 7.79 35.13 -25.79
CA GLY A 72 8.51 36.28 -25.22
C GLY A 72 9.51 36.86 -26.23
N ASN A 73 10.79 36.94 -25.85
CA ASN A 73 11.88 37.47 -26.69
C ASN A 73 12.61 36.40 -27.51
N TYR A 74 12.05 35.19 -27.62
CA TYR A 74 12.75 34.06 -28.21
C TYR A 74 11.96 33.40 -29.33
N VAL A 75 12.68 32.94 -30.34
CA VAL A 75 12.19 32.13 -31.46
C VAL A 75 12.87 30.77 -31.40
N TYR A 76 12.08 29.70 -31.35
CA TYR A 76 12.55 28.32 -31.32
C TYR A 76 12.27 27.64 -32.65
N VAL A 77 13.24 26.89 -33.17
CA VAL A 77 13.11 26.22 -34.45
C VAL A 77 14.02 24.99 -34.53
N GLY A 78 13.53 23.89 -35.09
CA GLY A 78 14.33 22.70 -35.39
C GLY A 78 14.91 22.75 -36.81
N SER A 79 16.10 22.21 -37.02
CA SER A 79 16.71 22.11 -38.34
C SER A 79 17.22 20.70 -38.63
N PHE A 80 17.31 20.36 -39.91
CA PHE A 80 17.93 19.11 -40.38
C PHE A 80 19.47 19.11 -40.24
N ASP A 81 20.10 20.23 -39.85
CA ASP A 81 21.53 20.29 -39.52
C ASP A 81 21.90 19.67 -38.16
N THR A 82 20.97 18.94 -37.56
CA THR A 82 21.08 18.22 -36.29
C THR A 82 20.85 19.02 -35.02
N ASP A 83 20.47 20.30 -35.11
CA ASP A 83 20.27 21.16 -33.96
C ASP A 83 18.80 21.66 -33.81
N ILE A 84 18.41 21.92 -32.56
CA ILE A 84 17.34 22.87 -32.23
C ILE A 84 17.95 24.20 -31.81
N TYR A 85 17.38 25.29 -32.33
CA TYR A 85 17.86 26.66 -32.14
C TYR A 85 16.92 27.49 -31.28
N CYS A 86 17.49 28.35 -30.46
CA CYS A 86 16.82 29.48 -29.81
C CYS A 86 17.50 30.79 -30.24
N LEU A 87 16.73 31.66 -30.89
CA LEU A 87 17.21 32.93 -31.41
C LEU A 87 16.53 34.10 -30.69
N ASP A 88 17.26 35.20 -30.52
CA ASP A 88 16.68 36.46 -30.08
C ASP A 88 15.71 36.98 -31.13
N LYS A 89 14.47 37.19 -30.72
CA LYS A 89 13.35 37.58 -31.56
C LYS A 89 13.60 38.86 -32.38
N ASN A 90 14.34 39.83 -31.81
CA ASN A 90 14.50 41.15 -32.40
C ASN A 90 15.76 41.24 -33.27
N THR A 91 16.81 40.49 -32.93
CA THR A 91 18.13 40.62 -33.54
C THR A 91 18.57 39.40 -34.35
N GLY A 92 17.89 38.25 -34.19
CA GLY A 92 18.25 36.99 -34.81
C GLY A 92 19.51 36.34 -34.22
N LYS A 93 20.06 36.89 -33.13
CA LYS A 93 21.27 36.35 -32.49
C LYS A 93 20.97 35.02 -31.81
N LEU A 94 21.88 34.07 -31.97
CA LEU A 94 21.83 32.79 -31.25
C LEU A 94 21.88 33.02 -29.73
N ILE A 95 20.89 32.48 -29.02
CA ILE A 95 20.87 32.44 -27.55
C ILE A 95 21.45 31.12 -27.08
N TRP A 96 20.92 30.01 -27.58
CA TRP A 96 21.43 28.67 -27.35
C TRP A 96 21.06 27.75 -28.51
N LYS A 97 21.80 26.65 -28.66
CA LYS A 97 21.42 25.51 -29.50
C LYS A 97 21.70 24.21 -28.77
N PHE A 98 21.01 23.14 -29.16
CA PHE A 98 21.21 21.81 -28.61
C PHE A 98 21.28 20.79 -29.73
N GLU A 99 22.30 19.92 -29.69
CA GLU A 99 22.52 18.87 -30.67
C GLU A 99 21.61 17.68 -30.39
N THR A 100 20.72 17.39 -31.33
CA THR A 100 19.61 16.43 -31.21
C THR A 100 19.64 15.34 -32.29
N GLY A 101 20.31 15.57 -33.41
CA GLY A 101 19.99 14.90 -34.67
C GLY A 101 18.94 15.69 -35.45
N ALA A 102 18.69 15.31 -36.71
CA ALA A 102 17.82 16.08 -37.61
C ALA A 102 16.42 16.33 -37.02
N VAL A 103 16.00 17.60 -36.96
CA VAL A 103 14.73 18.03 -36.35
C VAL A 103 13.77 18.59 -37.39
N GLY A 104 12.88 17.75 -37.89
CA GLY A 104 11.76 18.19 -38.73
C GLY A 104 10.53 18.65 -37.93
N SER A 105 10.44 18.35 -36.63
CA SER A 105 9.26 18.71 -35.83
C SER A 105 9.24 20.19 -35.47
N SER A 106 8.03 20.75 -35.35
CA SER A 106 7.84 22.13 -34.89
C SER A 106 7.86 22.20 -33.36
N PRO A 107 8.62 23.10 -32.74
CA PRO A 107 8.63 23.27 -31.29
C PRO A 107 7.28 23.69 -30.73
N ALA A 108 6.95 23.21 -29.54
CA ALA A 108 5.85 23.69 -28.73
C ALA A 108 6.39 24.33 -27.44
N VAL A 109 5.89 25.50 -27.06
CA VAL A 109 6.38 26.23 -25.87
C VAL A 109 5.24 26.41 -24.87
N SER A 110 5.47 26.00 -23.62
CA SER A 110 4.52 26.21 -22.52
C SER A 110 5.27 26.56 -21.23
N GLY A 111 4.91 27.69 -20.62
CA GLY A 111 5.60 28.20 -19.45
C GLY A 111 7.10 28.41 -19.68
N ASN A 112 7.92 27.70 -18.89
CA ASN A 112 9.38 27.75 -18.95
C ASN A 112 10.00 26.64 -19.81
N TYR A 113 9.20 25.91 -20.59
CA TYR A 113 9.66 24.72 -21.30
C TYR A 113 9.39 24.77 -22.80
N VAL A 114 10.32 24.21 -23.56
CA VAL A 114 10.23 23.96 -25.00
C VAL A 114 10.19 22.46 -25.22
N TYR A 115 9.20 21.98 -25.96
CA TYR A 115 9.01 20.58 -26.30
C TYR A 115 9.26 20.38 -27.79
N VAL A 116 10.09 19.41 -28.13
CA VAL A 116 10.43 19.07 -29.52
C VAL A 116 10.54 17.56 -29.65
N GLY A 117 10.01 17.01 -30.74
CA GLY A 117 10.22 15.62 -31.11
C GLY A 117 11.34 15.48 -32.15
N PHE A 118 12.24 14.53 -31.97
CA PHE A 118 13.20 14.14 -33.01
C PHE A 118 13.60 12.69 -32.82
N ALA A 119 13.93 12.02 -33.93
CA ALA A 119 14.10 10.57 -33.96
C ALA A 119 12.92 9.85 -33.28
N ASP A 120 13.21 8.95 -32.35
CA ASP A 120 12.25 8.10 -31.64
C ASP A 120 11.97 8.66 -30.24
N SER A 121 11.94 9.98 -30.05
CA SER A 121 11.76 10.56 -28.72
C SER A 121 11.17 11.97 -28.68
N ILE A 122 10.51 12.28 -27.56
CA ILE A 122 10.05 13.63 -27.22
C ILE A 122 10.98 14.19 -26.15
N HIS A 123 11.45 15.41 -26.36
CA HIS A 123 12.37 16.10 -25.47
C HIS A 123 11.76 17.36 -24.90
N CYS A 124 12.13 17.67 -23.66
CA CYS A 124 11.79 18.90 -22.97
C CYS A 124 13.07 19.65 -22.61
N PHE A 125 13.15 20.92 -23.01
CA PHE A 125 14.27 21.82 -22.74
C PHE A 125 13.81 22.99 -21.87
N ASP A 126 14.69 23.45 -20.98
CA ASP A 126 14.50 24.74 -20.33
C ASP A 126 14.61 25.86 -21.36
N LYS A 127 13.59 26.71 -21.36
CA LYS A 127 13.39 27.75 -22.35
C LYS A 127 14.54 28.77 -22.41
N TYR A 128 15.21 29.03 -21.29
CA TYR A 128 16.17 30.12 -21.14
C TYR A 128 17.61 29.67 -21.41
N ASN A 129 17.99 28.47 -20.99
CA ASN A 129 19.38 27.99 -21.11
C ASN A 129 19.55 26.79 -22.07
N GLY A 130 18.46 26.18 -22.54
CA GLY A 130 18.51 25.03 -23.46
C GLY A 130 18.91 23.71 -22.79
N GLU A 131 18.99 23.65 -21.46
CA GLU A 131 19.28 22.40 -20.74
C GLU A 131 18.12 21.43 -20.89
N ARG A 132 18.44 20.17 -21.24
CA ARG A 132 17.45 19.11 -21.36
C ARG A 132 16.92 18.72 -19.97
N VAL A 133 15.63 18.96 -19.74
CA VAL A 133 14.94 18.68 -18.48
C VAL A 133 14.54 17.20 -18.38
N TRP A 134 14.01 16.63 -19.46
CA TRP A 134 13.69 15.21 -19.57
C TRP A 134 13.58 14.76 -21.04
N GLU A 135 13.61 13.44 -21.25
CA GLU A 135 13.37 12.77 -22.54
C GLU A 135 12.41 11.59 -22.37
N PHE A 136 11.67 11.26 -23.43
CA PHE A 136 10.79 10.10 -23.49
C PHE A 136 11.04 9.35 -24.80
N GLU A 137 11.67 8.17 -24.73
CA GLU A 137 11.87 7.26 -25.87
C GLU A 137 10.53 6.65 -26.30
N THR A 138 10.07 6.98 -27.50
CA THR A 138 9.02 6.28 -28.22
C THR A 138 9.65 5.13 -29.01
N GLY A 139 9.95 4.01 -28.35
CA GLY A 139 10.41 2.81 -29.07
C GLY A 139 9.40 2.46 -30.17
N ASP A 140 9.83 2.55 -31.43
CA ASP A 140 8.92 2.38 -32.56
C ASP A 140 8.36 0.96 -32.62
N TRP A 141 7.11 0.86 -33.07
CA TRP A 141 6.47 -0.43 -33.29
C TRP A 141 7.16 -1.15 -34.45
N VAL A 142 7.73 -2.32 -34.16
CA VAL A 142 8.14 -3.27 -35.19
C VAL A 142 6.89 -4.02 -35.65
N THR A 143 6.42 -3.69 -36.86
CA THR A 143 5.31 -4.40 -37.50
C THR A 143 5.77 -5.76 -38.00
N VAL A 144 5.10 -6.81 -37.54
CA VAL A 144 5.35 -8.21 -37.91
C VAL A 144 4.36 -8.65 -39.00
N GLU A 145 3.09 -8.30 -38.83
CA GLU A 145 2.01 -8.64 -39.76
C GLU A 145 1.27 -7.35 -40.15
N ASN A 146 1.13 -7.09 -41.45
CA ASN A 146 0.34 -5.97 -41.98
C ASN A 146 -1.15 -6.34 -42.00
N THR A 147 -1.75 -6.52 -40.81
CA THR A 147 -3.19 -6.65 -40.65
C THR A 147 -3.79 -5.32 -40.17
N SER A 148 -4.96 -4.96 -40.70
CA SER A 148 -5.62 -3.69 -40.38
C SER A 148 -6.57 -3.77 -39.18
N ARG A 149 -6.73 -4.94 -38.55
CA ARG A 149 -7.72 -5.14 -37.47
C ARG A 149 -7.20 -6.06 -36.37
N THR A 150 -7.17 -5.51 -35.15
CA THR A 150 -7.02 -6.27 -33.90
C THR A 150 -8.40 -6.47 -33.28
N GLU A 151 -8.66 -7.64 -32.72
CA GLU A 151 -9.97 -8.02 -32.16
C GLU A 151 -9.83 -8.49 -30.69
N PHE A 152 -10.72 -7.99 -29.84
CA PHE A 152 -10.87 -8.49 -28.47
C PHE A 152 -11.96 -9.57 -28.41
N ILE A 153 -11.61 -10.77 -27.96
CA ILE A 153 -12.52 -11.93 -27.86
C ILE A 153 -12.67 -12.45 -26.43
N GLY A 154 -12.10 -11.73 -25.46
CA GLY A 154 -11.94 -12.16 -24.07
C GLY A 154 -13.21 -12.19 -23.22
N TYR A 155 -14.34 -11.74 -23.77
CA TYR A 155 -15.66 -11.93 -23.15
C TYR A 155 -16.11 -13.39 -23.21
N ASP A 156 -15.79 -14.09 -24.31
CA ASP A 156 -16.29 -15.44 -24.58
C ASP A 156 -15.19 -16.51 -24.52
N ASN A 157 -13.94 -16.10 -24.73
CA ASN A 157 -12.81 -17.02 -24.86
C ASN A 157 -11.71 -16.65 -23.88
N LEU A 158 -11.17 -17.66 -23.17
CA LEU A 158 -9.98 -17.50 -22.32
C LEU A 158 -8.68 -17.92 -23.03
N GLU A 159 -8.80 -18.51 -24.22
CA GLU A 159 -7.67 -18.87 -25.06
C GLU A 159 -7.97 -18.60 -26.54
N SER A 160 -6.93 -18.33 -27.32
CA SER A 160 -7.01 -18.20 -28.77
C SER A 160 -5.69 -18.55 -29.46
N GLU A 161 -5.78 -19.17 -30.63
CA GLU A 161 -4.67 -19.17 -31.59
C GLU A 161 -4.63 -17.81 -32.29
N THR A 162 -3.47 -17.13 -32.27
CA THR A 162 -3.32 -15.77 -32.80
C THR A 162 -1.90 -15.51 -33.30
N LYS A 163 -1.66 -14.31 -33.84
CA LYS A 163 -0.37 -13.84 -34.31
C LYS A 163 -0.01 -12.53 -33.62
N ILE A 164 1.30 -12.28 -33.51
CA ILE A 164 1.82 -10.98 -33.11
C ILE A 164 1.72 -10.04 -34.32
N VAL A 165 1.00 -8.94 -34.17
CA VAL A 165 0.84 -7.90 -35.19
C VAL A 165 2.02 -6.95 -35.17
N SER A 166 2.35 -6.46 -33.98
CA SER A 166 3.49 -5.60 -33.76
C SER A 166 4.03 -5.77 -32.35
N TYR A 167 5.28 -5.39 -32.16
CA TYR A 167 5.89 -5.31 -30.83
C TYR A 167 6.80 -4.10 -30.73
N ARG A 168 7.07 -3.64 -29.52
CA ARG A 168 8.14 -2.68 -29.25
C ARG A 168 8.89 -3.04 -27.99
N LYS A 169 10.15 -2.63 -27.93
CA LYS A 169 11.00 -2.75 -26.76
C LYS A 169 10.87 -1.49 -25.93
N ILE A 170 10.70 -1.64 -24.62
CA ILE A 170 10.65 -0.54 -23.67
C ILE A 170 11.66 -0.80 -22.54
N LYS A 171 12.17 0.28 -21.94
CA LYS A 171 12.95 0.21 -20.69
C LYS A 171 12.05 0.64 -19.54
N ALA A 172 11.91 -0.22 -18.53
CA ALA A 172 11.21 0.10 -17.29
C ALA A 172 12.13 -0.21 -16.11
N LYS A 173 12.48 0.82 -15.31
CA LYS A 173 13.34 0.69 -14.12
C LYS A 173 14.64 -0.10 -14.40
N ASP A 174 15.36 0.29 -15.46
CA ASP A 174 16.60 -0.34 -15.94
C ASP A 174 16.48 -1.81 -16.37
N LYS A 175 15.25 -2.30 -16.61
CA LYS A 175 15.00 -3.64 -17.16
C LYS A 175 14.33 -3.53 -18.52
N GLU A 176 14.79 -4.37 -19.43
CA GLU A 176 14.16 -4.52 -20.74
C GLU A 176 12.83 -5.26 -20.60
N GLN A 177 11.80 -4.72 -21.24
CA GLN A 177 10.49 -5.33 -21.36
C GLN A 177 9.98 -5.15 -22.79
N PHE A 178 9.01 -5.95 -23.17
CA PHE A 178 8.38 -5.90 -24.48
C PHE A 178 6.90 -5.63 -24.34
N GLN A 179 6.38 -4.90 -25.31
CA GLN A 179 4.96 -4.66 -25.48
C GLN A 179 4.53 -5.28 -26.81
N LEU A 180 3.45 -6.05 -26.79
CA LEU A 180 2.96 -6.81 -27.93
C LEU A 180 1.51 -6.47 -28.24
N VAL A 181 1.18 -6.41 -29.52
CA VAL A 181 -0.18 -6.35 -30.02
C VAL A 181 -0.49 -7.66 -30.73
N LEU A 182 -1.63 -8.27 -30.38
CA LEU A 182 -2.09 -9.53 -30.97
C LEU A 182 -3.22 -9.25 -31.95
N GLU A 183 -3.35 -10.09 -32.98
CA GLU A 183 -4.44 -9.98 -33.95
C GLU A 183 -5.79 -10.28 -33.28
N LYS A 184 -5.83 -11.30 -32.41
CA LYS A 184 -7.00 -11.70 -31.62
C LYS A 184 -6.56 -11.96 -30.19
N THR A 185 -7.06 -11.17 -29.25
CA THR A 185 -6.66 -11.31 -27.84
C THR A 185 -7.83 -11.70 -26.92
N PRO A 186 -7.65 -12.73 -26.07
CA PRO A 186 -8.57 -13.04 -24.98
C PRO A 186 -8.28 -12.20 -23.72
N PHE A 187 -7.17 -11.46 -23.68
CA PHE A 187 -6.75 -10.67 -22.52
C PHE A 187 -7.52 -9.35 -22.46
N TYR A 188 -8.27 -9.14 -21.38
CA TYR A 188 -8.94 -7.88 -21.11
C TYR A 188 -7.90 -6.84 -20.68
N PRO A 189 -7.87 -5.66 -21.32
CA PRO A 189 -6.99 -4.59 -20.91
C PRO A 189 -7.51 -3.91 -19.65
N GLU A 190 -6.61 -3.38 -18.81
CA GLU A 190 -6.98 -2.55 -17.68
C GLU A 190 -8.01 -1.45 -18.07
N GLY A 191 -9.09 -1.35 -17.31
CA GLY A 191 -10.17 -0.41 -17.58
C GLY A 191 -11.39 -0.57 -16.68
N GLY A 192 -12.08 0.55 -16.39
CA GLY A 192 -13.28 0.54 -15.54
C GLY A 192 -13.02 0.14 -14.08
N GLY A 193 -11.79 0.33 -13.59
CA GLY A 193 -11.35 -0.12 -12.28
C GLY A 193 -10.83 -1.58 -12.25
N GLN A 194 -11.08 -2.38 -13.28
CA GLN A 194 -10.52 -3.74 -13.37
C GLN A 194 -9.08 -3.70 -13.88
N VAL A 195 -8.19 -4.44 -13.21
CA VAL A 195 -6.80 -4.64 -13.66
C VAL A 195 -6.75 -5.46 -14.95
N GLY A 196 -5.71 -5.23 -15.75
CA GLY A 196 -5.45 -5.98 -16.96
C GLY A 196 -5.17 -7.45 -16.67
N ASP A 197 -5.51 -8.30 -17.63
CA ASP A 197 -5.24 -9.71 -17.47
C ASP A 197 -3.77 -10.08 -17.56
N ILE A 198 -3.49 -11.18 -16.86
CA ILE A 198 -2.24 -11.90 -16.91
C ILE A 198 -2.46 -13.30 -17.46
N GLY A 199 -1.38 -13.92 -17.91
CA GLY A 199 -1.41 -15.28 -18.46
C GLY A 199 -0.14 -15.56 -19.22
N TYR A 200 -0.24 -16.20 -20.38
CA TYR A 200 0.93 -16.51 -21.19
C TYR A 200 0.62 -16.63 -22.68
N LEU A 201 1.65 -16.45 -23.49
CA LEU A 201 1.69 -16.87 -24.88
C LEU A 201 2.46 -18.19 -24.95
N GLU A 202 1.92 -19.18 -25.64
CA GLU A 202 2.56 -20.48 -25.86
C GLU A 202 2.92 -20.65 -27.33
N VAL A 203 4.18 -20.99 -27.58
CA VAL A 203 4.74 -21.20 -28.93
C VAL A 203 5.75 -22.34 -28.86
N ASN A 204 5.57 -23.38 -29.68
CA ASN A 204 6.44 -24.56 -29.72
C ASN A 204 6.70 -25.18 -28.32
N GLY A 205 5.71 -25.16 -27.42
CA GLY A 205 5.82 -25.67 -26.05
C GLY A 205 6.55 -24.75 -25.06
N LYS A 206 7.07 -23.59 -25.48
CA LYS A 206 7.61 -22.55 -24.59
C LYS A 206 6.48 -21.59 -24.19
N LYS A 207 6.39 -21.27 -22.89
CA LYS A 207 5.44 -20.29 -22.34
C LYS A 207 6.14 -18.99 -22.00
N ILE A 208 5.62 -17.89 -22.53
CA ILE A 208 6.09 -16.53 -22.28
C ILE A 208 5.02 -15.82 -21.45
N ALA A 209 5.38 -15.38 -20.25
CA ALA A 209 4.44 -14.76 -19.34
C ALA A 209 3.97 -13.39 -19.84
N VAL A 210 2.65 -13.20 -19.92
CA VAL A 210 1.99 -11.89 -20.04
C VAL A 210 1.75 -11.39 -18.62
N LEU A 211 2.43 -10.31 -18.26
CA LEU A 211 2.49 -9.80 -16.88
C LEU A 211 1.46 -8.70 -16.61
N ASP A 212 0.99 -8.05 -17.66
CA ASP A 212 -0.01 -6.98 -17.61
C ASP A 212 -0.60 -6.80 -19.01
N THR A 213 -1.82 -6.27 -19.08
CA THR A 213 -2.49 -5.97 -20.35
C THR A 213 -3.16 -4.61 -20.23
N LYS A 214 -2.84 -3.68 -21.13
CA LYS A 214 -3.38 -2.31 -21.09
C LYS A 214 -3.94 -1.87 -22.43
N LYS A 215 -4.74 -0.82 -22.43
CA LYS A 215 -5.25 -0.19 -23.65
C LYS A 215 -4.46 1.09 -23.94
N GLU A 216 -3.89 1.19 -25.15
CA GLU A 216 -3.16 2.37 -25.63
C GLU A 216 -3.61 2.68 -27.06
N ASN A 217 -4.09 3.90 -27.33
CA ASN A 217 -4.54 4.32 -28.68
C ASN A 217 -5.48 3.31 -29.37
N ASN A 218 -6.43 2.76 -28.62
CA ASN A 218 -7.36 1.69 -29.05
C ASN A 218 -6.74 0.30 -29.32
N LEU A 219 -5.44 0.12 -29.12
CA LEU A 219 -4.76 -1.18 -29.16
C LEU A 219 -4.76 -1.81 -27.76
N ILE A 220 -4.86 -3.14 -27.73
CA ILE A 220 -4.65 -3.93 -26.52
C ILE A 220 -3.18 -4.38 -26.52
N VAL A 221 -2.44 -3.87 -25.54
CA VAL A 221 -1.00 -4.02 -25.41
C VAL A 221 -0.68 -4.97 -24.27
N HIS A 222 0.08 -6.02 -24.57
CA HIS A 222 0.46 -7.08 -23.64
C HIS A 222 1.91 -6.89 -23.22
N PHE A 223 2.18 -6.92 -21.91
CA PHE A 223 3.51 -6.69 -21.36
C PHE A 223 4.21 -8.02 -21.07
N THR A 224 5.38 -8.23 -21.65
CA THR A 224 6.20 -9.44 -21.44
C THR A 224 7.65 -9.07 -21.13
N LYS A 225 8.42 -10.04 -20.59
CA LYS A 225 9.87 -9.88 -20.38
C LYS A 225 10.71 -10.30 -21.59
N GLU A 226 10.15 -11.14 -22.45
CA GLU A 226 10.82 -11.70 -23.62
C GLU A 226 9.84 -11.81 -24.79
N LEU A 227 10.38 -11.94 -26.00
CA LEU A 227 9.64 -12.25 -27.21
C LEU A 227 9.75 -13.75 -27.54
N PRO A 228 8.81 -14.31 -28.32
CA PRO A 228 9.03 -15.57 -29.02
C PRO A 228 10.33 -15.56 -29.83
N GLU A 229 11.01 -16.70 -29.91
CA GLU A 229 12.19 -16.86 -30.79
C GLU A 229 11.84 -16.55 -32.26
N ASN A 230 10.64 -16.97 -32.68
CA ASN A 230 10.08 -16.60 -33.97
C ASN A 230 8.82 -15.76 -33.77
N VAL A 231 8.95 -14.43 -33.93
CA VAL A 231 7.84 -13.48 -33.77
C VAL A 231 6.77 -13.59 -34.86
N THR A 232 7.06 -14.21 -36.01
CA THR A 232 6.09 -14.41 -37.11
C THR A 232 5.28 -15.71 -36.96
N ALA A 233 5.59 -16.53 -35.95
CA ALA A 233 4.87 -17.79 -35.72
C ALA A 233 3.47 -17.54 -35.13
N SER A 234 2.55 -18.48 -35.35
CA SER A 234 1.30 -18.54 -34.59
C SER A 234 1.62 -18.81 -33.12
N VAL A 235 0.92 -18.13 -32.22
CA VAL A 235 1.05 -18.28 -30.78
C VAL A 235 -0.32 -18.58 -30.18
N LYS A 236 -0.37 -19.46 -29.19
CA LYS A 236 -1.56 -19.69 -28.38
C LYS A 236 -1.57 -18.73 -27.20
N ALA A 237 -2.47 -17.76 -27.23
CA ALA A 237 -2.72 -16.83 -26.13
C ALA A 237 -3.63 -17.49 -25.08
N VAL A 238 -3.22 -17.51 -23.81
CA VAL A 238 -3.99 -18.13 -22.71
C VAL A 238 -4.03 -17.22 -21.49
N VAL A 239 -5.24 -16.86 -21.06
CA VAL A 239 -5.50 -16.07 -19.85
C VAL A 239 -5.37 -16.94 -18.60
N SER A 240 -4.86 -16.36 -17.50
CA SER A 240 -4.80 -17.03 -16.20
C SER A 240 -6.18 -17.45 -15.69
N ASN A 241 -6.26 -18.61 -15.04
CA ASN A 241 -7.48 -19.07 -14.35
C ASN A 241 -7.93 -18.10 -13.24
N ASP A 242 -7.03 -17.26 -12.72
CA ASP A 242 -7.35 -16.21 -11.75
C ASP A 242 -8.34 -15.16 -12.28
N ARG A 243 -8.57 -15.12 -13.61
CA ARG A 243 -9.64 -14.33 -14.24
C ARG A 243 -10.99 -14.56 -13.59
N LYS A 244 -11.29 -15.79 -13.16
CA LYS A 244 -12.58 -16.12 -12.50
C LYS A 244 -12.75 -15.35 -11.19
N LEU A 245 -11.69 -15.21 -10.40
CA LEU A 245 -11.70 -14.43 -9.16
C LEU A 245 -11.85 -12.94 -9.43
N THR A 246 -11.20 -12.43 -10.49
CA THR A 246 -11.37 -11.04 -10.93
C THR A 246 -12.83 -10.78 -11.35
N ALA A 247 -13.43 -11.70 -12.10
CA ALA A 247 -14.83 -11.62 -12.52
C ALA A 247 -15.80 -11.68 -11.32
N ALA A 248 -15.52 -12.53 -10.33
CA ALA A 248 -16.28 -12.62 -9.09
C ALA A 248 -16.23 -11.30 -8.30
N ASN A 249 -15.02 -10.76 -8.08
CA ASN A 249 -14.82 -9.47 -7.43
C ASN A 249 -15.49 -8.32 -8.22
N HIS A 250 -15.46 -8.36 -9.55
CA HIS A 250 -16.12 -7.35 -10.38
C HIS A 250 -17.64 -7.41 -10.21
N SER A 251 -18.25 -8.58 -10.41
CA SER A 251 -19.69 -8.75 -10.23
C SER A 251 -20.14 -8.44 -8.80
N ALA A 252 -19.35 -8.77 -7.78
CA ALA A 252 -19.63 -8.38 -6.40
C ALA A 252 -19.59 -6.87 -6.21
N THR A 253 -18.76 -6.13 -6.96
CA THR A 253 -18.72 -4.67 -6.93
C THR A 253 -20.06 -4.06 -7.40
N HIS A 254 -20.71 -4.64 -8.42
CA HIS A 254 -22.05 -4.22 -8.85
C HIS A 254 -23.12 -4.47 -7.78
N LEU A 255 -23.09 -5.64 -7.15
CA LEU A 255 -24.02 -5.97 -6.07
C LEU A 255 -23.79 -5.07 -4.83
N LEU A 256 -22.53 -4.78 -4.50
CA LEU A 256 -22.15 -3.86 -3.44
C LEU A 256 -22.65 -2.45 -3.73
N HIS A 257 -22.52 -1.96 -4.97
CA HIS A 257 -23.00 -0.64 -5.33
C HIS A 257 -24.53 -0.53 -5.20
N GLN A 258 -25.26 -1.58 -5.61
CA GLN A 258 -26.69 -1.67 -5.38
C GLN A 258 -27.04 -1.68 -3.88
N ALA A 259 -26.33 -2.48 -3.08
CA ALA A 259 -26.53 -2.60 -1.64
C ALA A 259 -26.35 -1.24 -0.94
N LEU A 260 -25.24 -0.54 -1.25
CA LEU A 260 -24.94 0.77 -0.69
C LEU A 260 -26.04 1.79 -0.98
N ARG A 261 -26.56 1.82 -2.22
CA ARG A 261 -27.64 2.74 -2.59
C ARG A 261 -28.98 2.38 -1.93
N THR A 262 -29.22 1.09 -1.71
CA THR A 262 -30.45 0.59 -1.08
C THR A 262 -30.47 0.89 0.41
N ILE A 263 -29.32 0.72 1.09
CA ILE A 263 -29.21 0.81 2.55
C ILE A 263 -28.87 2.23 3.00
N LEU A 264 -27.85 2.85 2.38
CA LEU A 264 -27.38 4.18 2.77
C LEU A 264 -28.16 5.29 2.06
N GLY A 265 -28.66 5.03 0.85
CA GLY A 265 -29.46 5.97 0.07
C GLY A 265 -28.91 6.30 -1.32
N THR A 266 -29.74 6.93 -2.14
CA THR A 266 -29.46 7.18 -3.57
C THR A 266 -28.41 8.27 -3.84
N HIS A 267 -27.90 8.94 -2.81
CA HIS A 267 -26.77 9.88 -2.91
C HIS A 267 -25.40 9.20 -2.98
N VAL A 268 -25.35 7.88 -2.77
CA VAL A 268 -24.14 7.08 -2.98
C VAL A 268 -23.83 7.06 -4.48
N GLU A 269 -22.67 7.61 -4.83
CA GLU A 269 -22.11 7.60 -6.17
C GLU A 269 -20.68 7.06 -6.11
N GLN A 270 -20.30 6.25 -7.10
CA GLN A 270 -18.91 5.80 -7.24
C GLN A 270 -17.95 6.99 -7.45
N LYS A 271 -16.86 7.01 -6.69
CA LYS A 271 -15.73 7.96 -6.79
C LYS A 271 -14.41 7.29 -7.17
N GLY A 272 -14.37 5.95 -7.16
CA GLY A 272 -13.20 5.17 -7.52
C GLY A 272 -13.48 3.67 -7.38
N SER A 273 -12.81 2.86 -8.19
CA SER A 273 -12.90 1.40 -8.08
C SER A 273 -11.54 0.78 -8.41
N LEU A 274 -11.24 -0.34 -7.76
CA LEU A 274 -10.14 -1.25 -8.13
C LEU A 274 -10.65 -2.68 -7.97
N VAL A 275 -10.45 -3.49 -9.00
CA VAL A 275 -10.84 -4.90 -9.02
C VAL A 275 -9.68 -5.72 -9.56
N ASN A 276 -9.23 -6.70 -8.78
CA ASN A 276 -8.23 -7.70 -9.18
C ASN A 276 -8.62 -9.09 -8.67
N ASN A 277 -7.76 -10.10 -8.89
CA ASN A 277 -8.02 -11.47 -8.47
C ASN A 277 -8.01 -11.68 -6.94
N ALA A 278 -7.44 -10.75 -6.17
CA ALA A 278 -7.26 -10.89 -4.73
C ALA A 278 -8.36 -10.18 -3.93
N HIS A 279 -8.76 -8.98 -4.36
CA HIS A 279 -9.76 -8.16 -3.68
C HIS A 279 -10.41 -7.14 -4.63
N LEU A 280 -11.47 -6.51 -4.11
CA LEU A 280 -12.07 -5.31 -4.68
C LEU A 280 -12.00 -4.14 -3.67
N ARG A 281 -12.01 -2.93 -4.22
CA ARG A 281 -12.05 -1.68 -3.48
C ARG A 281 -13.03 -0.74 -4.16
N PHE A 282 -13.98 -0.24 -3.41
CA PHE A 282 -15.03 0.64 -3.91
C PHE A 282 -15.07 1.93 -3.10
N ASP A 283 -14.83 3.05 -3.78
CA ASP A 283 -14.88 4.39 -3.21
C ASP A 283 -16.20 5.04 -3.58
N PHE A 284 -16.90 5.64 -2.62
CA PHE A 284 -18.22 6.20 -2.81
C PHE A 284 -18.47 7.48 -2.01
N SER A 285 -19.41 8.30 -2.47
CA SER A 285 -19.85 9.50 -1.75
C SER A 285 -20.72 9.15 -0.54
N HIS A 286 -20.24 9.49 0.66
CA HIS A 286 -21.00 9.37 1.89
C HIS A 286 -20.36 10.23 3.01
N PHE A 287 -21.15 10.99 3.77
CA PHE A 287 -20.62 12.01 4.70
C PHE A 287 -20.24 11.46 6.07
N GLN A 288 -20.84 10.36 6.50
CA GLN A 288 -20.67 9.80 7.84
C GLN A 288 -19.97 8.46 7.77
N LYS A 289 -19.39 8.00 8.88
CA LYS A 289 -18.87 6.63 8.94
C LYS A 289 -20.04 5.65 8.83
N VAL A 290 -19.91 4.63 7.99
CA VAL A 290 -20.90 3.55 7.93
C VAL A 290 -20.85 2.76 9.24
N SER A 291 -21.99 2.58 9.89
CA SER A 291 -22.09 1.83 11.14
C SER A 291 -21.80 0.34 10.94
N GLU A 292 -21.43 -0.38 11.99
CA GLU A 292 -21.18 -1.83 11.86
C GLU A 292 -22.49 -2.58 11.53
N GLU A 293 -23.64 -2.07 11.98
CA GLU A 293 -24.97 -2.58 11.63
C GLU A 293 -25.28 -2.39 10.13
N GLU A 294 -25.03 -1.20 9.58
CA GLU A 294 -25.20 -0.96 8.14
C GLU A 294 -24.22 -1.79 7.31
N LEU A 295 -22.96 -1.94 7.75
CA LEU A 295 -21.98 -2.81 7.09
C LEU A 295 -22.45 -4.27 7.05
N GLN A 296 -23.02 -4.76 8.14
CA GLN A 296 -23.61 -6.11 8.18
C GLN A 296 -24.79 -6.22 7.20
N GLN A 297 -25.69 -5.24 7.18
CA GLN A 297 -26.81 -5.22 6.22
C GLN A 297 -26.33 -5.20 4.77
N ILE A 298 -25.27 -4.45 4.46
CA ILE A 298 -24.68 -4.39 3.12
C ILE A 298 -24.12 -5.76 2.73
N GLU A 299 -23.35 -6.38 3.62
CA GLU A 299 -22.77 -7.71 3.39
C GLU A 299 -23.86 -8.77 3.22
N ASP A 300 -24.89 -8.76 4.06
CA ASP A 300 -26.04 -9.68 4.01
C ASP A 300 -26.80 -9.52 2.69
N PHE A 301 -27.05 -8.28 2.25
CA PHE A 301 -27.72 -8.00 0.98
C PHE A 301 -26.93 -8.59 -0.20
N VAL A 302 -25.61 -8.38 -0.24
CA VAL A 302 -24.77 -8.90 -1.33
C VAL A 302 -24.80 -10.43 -1.33
N ASN A 303 -24.64 -11.07 -0.17
CA ASN A 303 -24.67 -12.53 -0.05
C ASN A 303 -26.05 -13.13 -0.37
N GLU A 304 -27.16 -12.45 -0.05
CA GLU A 304 -28.50 -12.88 -0.47
C GLU A 304 -28.64 -12.88 -2.00
N LYS A 305 -28.09 -11.87 -2.68
CA LYS A 305 -28.07 -11.83 -4.17
C LYS A 305 -27.16 -12.89 -4.78
N ILE A 306 -26.06 -13.25 -4.11
CA ILE A 306 -25.21 -14.38 -4.49
C ILE A 306 -26.00 -15.69 -4.38
N GLN A 307 -26.64 -15.93 -3.24
CA GLN A 307 -27.44 -17.13 -2.98
C GLN A 307 -28.69 -17.25 -3.87
N SER A 308 -29.17 -16.13 -4.42
CA SER A 308 -30.28 -16.10 -5.37
C SER A 308 -29.92 -16.61 -6.77
N SER A 309 -28.65 -16.96 -7.03
CA SER A 309 -28.16 -17.52 -8.29
C SER A 309 -28.65 -16.76 -9.54
N ILE A 310 -28.47 -15.45 -9.54
CA ILE A 310 -28.98 -14.55 -10.58
C ILE A 310 -28.09 -14.66 -11.82
N SER A 311 -28.67 -15.04 -12.96
CA SER A 311 -27.95 -15.08 -14.23
C SER A 311 -27.62 -13.70 -14.76
N LEU A 312 -26.45 -13.59 -15.40
CA LEU A 312 -26.03 -12.40 -16.15
C LEU A 312 -26.96 -12.18 -17.34
N ASN A 313 -27.54 -10.98 -17.42
CA ASN A 313 -28.16 -10.48 -18.64
C ASN A 313 -27.27 -9.40 -19.26
N GLU A 314 -26.58 -9.74 -20.35
CA GLU A 314 -25.58 -8.90 -21.00
C GLU A 314 -26.14 -8.27 -22.29
N HIS A 315 -25.98 -6.96 -22.44
CA HIS A 315 -26.32 -6.24 -23.67
C HIS A 315 -25.07 -5.52 -24.21
N ARG A 316 -24.39 -6.09 -25.20
CA ARG A 316 -23.08 -5.60 -25.68
C ARG A 316 -23.11 -4.32 -26.50
N GLU A 317 -24.22 -4.05 -27.18
CA GLU A 317 -24.34 -2.94 -28.13
C GLU A 317 -25.69 -2.22 -28.02
N ILE A 318 -26.15 -1.97 -26.79
CA ILE A 318 -27.39 -1.24 -26.56
C ILE A 318 -27.17 0.27 -26.81
N PRO A 319 -28.07 0.98 -27.51
CA PRO A 319 -28.02 2.44 -27.60
C PRO A 319 -28.08 3.08 -26.22
N ILE A 320 -27.25 4.10 -25.97
CA ILE A 320 -27.16 4.72 -24.63
C ILE A 320 -28.52 5.22 -24.10
N LYS A 321 -29.35 5.79 -24.99
CA LYS A 321 -30.71 6.26 -24.65
C LYS A 321 -31.65 5.14 -24.24
N GLU A 322 -31.44 3.92 -24.73
CA GLU A 322 -32.24 2.75 -24.32
C GLU A 322 -31.75 2.20 -22.99
N ALA A 323 -30.43 2.17 -22.76
CA ALA A 323 -29.86 1.82 -21.46
C ALA A 323 -30.36 2.77 -20.35
N GLU A 324 -30.38 4.09 -20.61
CA GLU A 324 -30.94 5.08 -19.69
C GLU A 324 -32.41 4.81 -19.36
N LYS A 325 -33.23 4.46 -20.36
CA LYS A 325 -34.66 4.17 -20.18
C LYS A 325 -34.93 2.97 -19.28
N VAL A 326 -34.06 1.95 -19.32
CA VAL A 326 -34.20 0.75 -18.47
C VAL A 326 -33.56 0.92 -17.09
N GLY A 327 -33.08 2.14 -16.80
CA GLY A 327 -32.50 2.52 -15.50
C GLY A 327 -31.05 2.10 -15.33
N ALA A 328 -30.30 1.88 -16.41
CA ALA A 328 -28.89 1.55 -16.33
C ALA A 328 -28.10 2.73 -15.74
N MET A 329 -27.26 2.44 -14.76
CA MET A 329 -26.42 3.44 -14.12
C MET A 329 -25.20 3.75 -14.97
N MET A 330 -24.96 5.05 -15.16
CA MET A 330 -23.74 5.57 -15.77
C MET A 330 -22.72 5.85 -14.65
N LEU A 331 -21.48 5.42 -14.86
CA LEU A 331 -20.38 5.68 -13.93
C LEU A 331 -19.87 7.11 -14.13
N PHE A 332 -19.69 7.82 -13.04
CA PHE A 332 -19.29 9.23 -13.06
C PHE A 332 -17.88 9.40 -13.63
N GLY A 333 -17.71 10.32 -14.59
CA GLY A 333 -16.41 10.66 -15.20
C GLY A 333 -16.06 9.86 -16.46
N GLU A 334 -16.83 8.83 -16.80
CA GLU A 334 -16.63 8.05 -18.03
C GLU A 334 -17.25 8.74 -19.25
N LYS A 335 -16.58 8.63 -20.40
CA LYS A 335 -17.11 9.10 -21.69
C LYS A 335 -17.69 7.91 -22.46
N TYR A 336 -18.98 7.98 -22.76
CA TYR A 336 -19.69 6.92 -23.47
C TYR A 336 -19.90 7.24 -24.95
N GLY A 337 -19.81 6.22 -25.80
CA GLY A 337 -20.20 6.30 -27.20
C GLY A 337 -21.72 6.18 -27.39
N ASN A 338 -22.17 6.20 -28.65
CA ASN A 338 -23.60 6.07 -28.99
C ASN A 338 -24.18 4.68 -28.63
N LYS A 339 -23.32 3.65 -28.65
CA LYS A 339 -23.62 2.30 -28.19
C LYS A 339 -22.74 1.98 -26.99
N VAL A 340 -23.30 1.28 -26.02
CA VAL A 340 -22.65 0.94 -24.75
C VAL A 340 -22.90 -0.53 -24.43
N ARG A 341 -22.07 -1.07 -23.53
CA ARG A 341 -22.26 -2.39 -22.94
C ARG A 341 -22.94 -2.22 -21.59
N MET A 342 -24.08 -2.87 -21.39
CA MET A 342 -24.82 -2.88 -20.14
C MET A 342 -24.76 -4.28 -19.53
N ILE A 343 -24.51 -4.31 -18.23
CA ILE A 343 -24.44 -5.52 -17.41
C ILE A 343 -25.57 -5.48 -16.40
N GLN A 344 -26.31 -6.58 -16.31
CA GLN A 344 -27.45 -6.70 -15.43
C GLN A 344 -27.39 -8.00 -14.61
N PHE A 345 -27.54 -7.85 -13.29
CA PHE A 345 -27.84 -8.91 -12.35
C PHE A 345 -29.10 -8.53 -11.55
N GLY A 346 -30.26 -9.01 -12.00
CA GLY A 346 -31.53 -8.66 -11.39
C GLY A 346 -31.82 -7.16 -11.52
N ASP A 347 -31.90 -6.45 -10.40
CA ASP A 347 -32.12 -5.00 -10.37
C ASP A 347 -30.83 -4.17 -10.49
N SER A 348 -29.65 -4.79 -10.30
CA SER A 348 -28.37 -4.15 -10.59
C SER A 348 -28.19 -4.04 -12.10
N LYS A 349 -28.09 -2.81 -12.62
CA LYS A 349 -27.94 -2.49 -14.05
C LYS A 349 -26.93 -1.38 -14.22
N GLU A 350 -25.79 -1.64 -14.85
CA GLU A 350 -24.72 -0.65 -14.99
C GLU A 350 -24.06 -0.72 -16.37
N LEU A 351 -23.57 0.41 -16.85
CA LEU A 351 -22.73 0.46 -18.05
C LEU A 351 -21.30 0.04 -17.69
N CYS A 352 -20.91 -1.18 -18.08
CA CYS A 352 -19.62 -1.75 -17.72
C CYS A 352 -19.00 -2.53 -18.88
N GLY A 353 -17.72 -2.24 -19.14
CA GLY A 353 -16.89 -2.96 -20.12
C GLY A 353 -16.16 -4.17 -19.56
N GLY A 354 -16.19 -4.40 -18.24
CA GLY A 354 -15.37 -5.41 -17.58
C GLY A 354 -15.83 -6.86 -17.75
N ILE A 355 -15.06 -7.77 -17.16
CA ILE A 355 -15.38 -9.20 -17.14
C ILE A 355 -16.23 -9.52 -15.91
N HIS A 356 -17.26 -10.34 -16.10
CA HIS A 356 -18.24 -10.70 -15.07
C HIS A 356 -18.43 -12.21 -15.01
N VAL A 357 -18.90 -12.69 -13.86
CA VAL A 357 -19.41 -14.07 -13.76
C VAL A 357 -20.70 -14.23 -14.57
N ASN A 358 -20.99 -15.46 -14.99
CA ASN A 358 -22.25 -15.75 -15.69
C ASN A 358 -23.44 -15.88 -14.74
N ASN A 359 -23.18 -16.20 -13.47
CA ASN A 359 -24.19 -16.31 -12.43
C ASN A 359 -23.64 -15.79 -11.10
N THR A 360 -24.44 -15.08 -10.31
CA THR A 360 -23.98 -14.51 -9.02
C THR A 360 -23.52 -15.57 -8.03
N GLN A 361 -23.99 -16.82 -8.13
CA GLN A 361 -23.51 -17.91 -7.28
C GLN A 361 -22.01 -18.20 -7.46
N ASP A 362 -21.43 -17.88 -8.62
CA ASP A 362 -20.00 -18.10 -8.92
C ASP A 362 -19.09 -17.12 -8.13
N ILE A 363 -19.69 -16.14 -7.45
CA ILE A 363 -18.99 -15.29 -6.47
C ILE A 363 -18.74 -16.07 -5.17
N GLU A 364 -19.57 -17.07 -4.88
CA GLU A 364 -19.59 -17.97 -3.72
C GLU A 364 -19.90 -17.26 -2.40
N LEU A 365 -19.03 -16.34 -1.99
CA LEU A 365 -19.15 -15.61 -0.73
C LEU A 365 -18.53 -14.23 -0.89
N PHE A 366 -19.13 -13.21 -0.27
CA PHE A 366 -18.61 -11.84 -0.20
C PHE A 366 -18.36 -11.44 1.25
N LYS A 367 -17.16 -10.92 1.55
CA LYS A 367 -16.80 -10.41 2.88
C LYS A 367 -16.18 -9.02 2.81
N ILE A 368 -16.70 -8.09 3.60
CA ILE A 368 -16.10 -6.79 3.86
C ILE A 368 -14.91 -6.99 4.80
N THR A 369 -13.75 -6.50 4.38
CA THR A 369 -12.50 -6.57 5.15
C THR A 369 -12.21 -5.25 5.86
N SER A 370 -12.57 -4.12 5.23
CA SER A 370 -12.33 -2.79 5.79
C SER A 370 -13.37 -1.78 5.32
N GLU A 371 -13.58 -0.76 6.16
CA GLU A 371 -14.33 0.45 5.87
C GLU A 371 -13.50 1.64 6.39
N GLY A 372 -13.35 2.70 5.59
CA GLY A 372 -12.56 3.86 5.97
C GLY A 372 -12.87 5.15 5.20
N SER A 373 -12.37 6.28 5.70
CA SER A 373 -12.47 7.58 5.02
C SER A 373 -11.25 7.80 4.14
N VAL A 374 -11.47 8.19 2.88
CA VAL A 374 -10.41 8.53 1.93
C VAL A 374 -10.19 10.05 1.88
N ALA A 375 -11.29 10.80 1.88
CA ALA A 375 -11.34 12.26 1.89
C ALA A 375 -12.67 12.72 2.50
N ALA A 376 -12.84 14.04 2.68
CA ALA A 376 -14.11 14.59 3.14
C ALA A 376 -15.25 14.19 2.18
N GLY A 377 -16.28 13.53 2.74
CA GLY A 377 -17.43 13.04 1.97
C GLY A 377 -17.17 11.80 1.09
N ILE A 378 -15.98 11.18 1.16
CA ILE A 378 -15.63 9.98 0.38
C ILE A 378 -15.21 8.85 1.32
N ARG A 379 -15.86 7.70 1.13
CA ARG A 379 -15.65 6.49 1.93
C ARG A 379 -15.23 5.34 1.04
N ARG A 380 -14.54 4.37 1.63
CA ARG A 380 -13.98 3.20 0.95
C ARG A 380 -14.42 1.95 1.67
N ILE A 381 -14.89 0.99 0.88
CA ILE A 381 -15.04 -0.40 1.30
C ILE A 381 -14.01 -1.24 0.55
N GLU A 382 -13.27 -2.07 1.28
CA GLU A 382 -12.46 -3.14 0.69
C GLU A 382 -13.09 -4.48 1.05
N ALA A 383 -13.22 -5.34 0.06
CA ALA A 383 -13.87 -6.63 0.21
C ALA A 383 -13.17 -7.72 -0.61
N VAL A 384 -13.47 -8.96 -0.26
CA VAL A 384 -12.95 -10.16 -0.91
C VAL A 384 -14.09 -11.11 -1.23
N THR A 385 -13.92 -11.89 -2.30
CA THR A 385 -14.87 -12.95 -2.67
C THR A 385 -14.20 -14.33 -2.73
N SER A 386 -15.00 -15.38 -2.82
CA SER A 386 -14.56 -16.74 -3.14
C SER A 386 -13.37 -17.18 -2.26
N LYS A 387 -12.28 -17.67 -2.87
CA LYS A 387 -11.03 -18.02 -2.17
C LYS A 387 -10.47 -16.89 -1.28
N GLY A 388 -10.60 -15.62 -1.68
CA GLY A 388 -10.19 -14.48 -0.87
C GLY A 388 -10.99 -14.38 0.43
N ALA A 389 -12.31 -14.56 0.35
CA ALA A 389 -13.20 -14.60 1.50
C ALA A 389 -12.90 -15.78 2.42
N ALA A 390 -12.67 -16.97 1.88
CA ALA A 390 -12.31 -18.14 2.69
C ALA A 390 -10.96 -17.97 3.40
N ASN A 391 -9.96 -17.39 2.74
CA ASN A 391 -8.67 -17.07 3.39
C ASN A 391 -8.84 -16.07 4.53
N TYR A 392 -9.67 -15.03 4.34
CA TYR A 392 -9.98 -14.06 5.38
C TYR A 392 -10.68 -14.70 6.59
N LEU A 393 -11.64 -15.61 6.37
CA LEU A 393 -12.30 -16.35 7.44
C LEU A 393 -11.34 -17.31 8.16
N LYS A 394 -10.49 -18.02 7.41
CA LYS A 394 -9.47 -18.91 7.97
C LYS A 394 -8.54 -18.17 8.92
N GLU A 395 -8.04 -16.99 8.53
CA GLU A 395 -7.17 -16.19 9.39
C GLU A 395 -7.86 -15.86 10.73
N LYS A 396 -9.14 -15.50 10.71
CA LYS A 396 -9.93 -15.27 11.93
C LYS A 396 -10.07 -16.54 12.78
N ILE A 397 -10.35 -17.68 12.16
CA ILE A 397 -10.46 -18.98 12.84
C ILE A 397 -9.13 -19.37 13.50
N ASP A 398 -8.01 -19.18 12.81
CA ASP A 398 -6.67 -19.48 13.31
C ASP A 398 -6.32 -18.58 14.51
N ILE A 399 -6.70 -17.30 14.44
CA ILE A 399 -6.54 -16.35 15.56
C ILE A 399 -7.32 -16.80 16.81
N ILE A 400 -8.55 -17.30 16.65
CA ILE A 400 -9.35 -17.81 17.78
C ILE A 400 -8.70 -19.06 18.36
N THR A 401 -8.20 -19.94 17.50
CA THR A 401 -7.71 -21.27 17.88
C THR A 401 -6.36 -21.22 18.60
N LYS A 402 -5.46 -20.31 18.21
CA LYS A 402 -4.08 -20.31 18.69
C LYS A 402 -3.90 -19.92 20.16
N HIS A 403 -4.93 -19.40 20.83
CA HIS A 403 -4.85 -18.92 22.22
C HIS A 403 -5.38 -19.95 23.23
N PRO A 404 -4.55 -20.48 24.15
CA PRO A 404 -4.97 -21.47 25.15
C PRO A 404 -5.75 -20.84 26.30
N LEU A 405 -7.01 -20.46 26.06
CA LEU A 405 -7.86 -19.77 27.07
C LEU A 405 -8.56 -20.73 28.04
N LYS A 406 -8.59 -22.03 27.74
CA LYS A 406 -9.27 -23.02 28.58
C LYS A 406 -8.64 -23.08 29.97
N GLY A 407 -9.45 -22.90 31.01
CA GLY A 407 -9.01 -22.84 32.40
C GLY A 407 -8.53 -21.46 32.86
N LEU A 408 -8.37 -20.49 31.95
CA LEU A 408 -8.09 -19.08 32.28
C LEU A 408 -9.36 -18.23 32.32
N VAL A 409 -10.39 -18.64 31.57
CA VAL A 409 -11.64 -17.88 31.41
C VAL A 409 -12.86 -18.75 31.72
N SER A 410 -14.02 -18.10 31.89
CA SER A 410 -15.27 -18.79 32.16
C SER A 410 -15.67 -19.74 31.02
N ASN A 411 -16.36 -20.84 31.35
CA ASN A 411 -16.93 -21.72 30.34
C ASN A 411 -17.89 -20.98 29.40
N THR A 412 -18.54 -19.92 29.87
CA THR A 412 -19.40 -19.05 29.06
C THR A 412 -18.63 -18.33 27.96
N ILE A 413 -17.44 -17.76 28.26
CA ILE A 413 -16.57 -17.16 27.23
C ILE A 413 -16.15 -18.23 26.21
N ILE A 414 -15.71 -19.40 26.68
CA ILE A 414 -15.30 -20.50 25.80
C ILE A 414 -16.44 -20.91 24.86
N GLN A 415 -17.67 -21.01 25.37
CA GLN A 415 -18.85 -21.29 24.55
C GLN A 415 -19.10 -20.20 23.51
N LYS A 416 -19.05 -18.92 23.88
CA LYS A 416 -19.21 -17.81 22.93
C LYS A 416 -18.14 -17.83 21.83
N LEU A 417 -16.88 -18.08 22.19
CA LEU A 417 -15.79 -18.23 21.23
C LEU A 417 -16.02 -19.41 20.28
N HIS A 418 -16.46 -20.56 20.79
CA HIS A 418 -16.81 -21.71 19.96
C HIS A 418 -17.99 -21.42 19.03
N THR A 419 -19.05 -20.76 19.52
CA THR A 419 -20.19 -20.35 18.68
C THR A 419 -19.72 -19.42 17.55
N PHE A 420 -18.92 -18.41 17.88
CA PHE A 420 -18.37 -17.50 16.87
C PHE A 420 -17.49 -18.23 15.86
N GLN A 421 -16.58 -19.10 16.32
CA GLN A 421 -15.73 -19.93 15.47
C GLN A 421 -16.56 -20.84 14.54
N ASN A 422 -17.60 -21.48 15.06
CA ASN A 422 -18.47 -22.35 14.28
C ASN A 422 -19.24 -21.57 13.20
N ASN A 423 -19.68 -20.35 13.49
CA ASN A 423 -20.33 -19.48 12.50
C ASN A 423 -19.35 -19.10 11.37
N LEU A 424 -18.08 -18.79 11.69
CA LEU A 424 -17.05 -18.54 10.69
C LEU A 424 -16.76 -19.80 9.86
N LEU A 425 -16.72 -20.98 10.51
CA LEU A 425 -16.48 -22.25 9.84
C LEU A 425 -17.63 -22.62 8.89
N GLN A 426 -18.87 -22.33 9.27
CA GLN A 426 -20.04 -22.51 8.41
C GLN A 426 -19.94 -21.67 7.14
N GLN A 427 -19.56 -20.39 7.23
CA GLN A 427 -19.33 -19.55 6.06
C GLN A 427 -18.12 -20.03 5.23
N TYR A 428 -17.05 -20.51 5.90
CA TYR A 428 -15.86 -20.99 5.20
C TYR A 428 -16.15 -22.18 4.29
N VAL A 429 -17.05 -23.09 4.70
CA VAL A 429 -17.40 -24.27 3.90
C VAL A 429 -18.35 -23.98 2.74
N GLU A 430 -18.89 -22.76 2.64
CA GLU A 430 -19.68 -22.32 1.48
C GLU A 430 -18.80 -22.05 0.24
N VAL A 431 -17.50 -21.81 0.45
CA VAL A 431 -16.53 -21.57 -0.63
C VAL A 431 -16.00 -22.91 -1.16
N SER A 432 -16.13 -23.13 -2.47
CA SER A 432 -15.71 -24.39 -3.10
C SER A 432 -14.19 -24.56 -3.08
N ASP A 433 -13.74 -25.82 -3.21
CA ASP A 433 -12.32 -26.19 -3.37
C ASP A 433 -11.37 -25.75 -2.23
N MET A 434 -11.91 -25.37 -1.07
CA MET A 434 -11.11 -25.04 0.11
C MET A 434 -10.74 -26.28 0.93
N PRO A 435 -9.50 -26.39 1.42
CA PRO A 435 -9.08 -27.52 2.24
C PRO A 435 -9.82 -27.52 3.59
N VAL A 436 -10.10 -28.72 4.10
CA VAL A 436 -10.61 -28.90 5.47
C VAL A 436 -9.60 -28.32 6.47
N LEU A 437 -10.08 -27.46 7.37
CA LEU A 437 -9.24 -26.87 8.40
C LEU A 437 -8.93 -27.90 9.50
N ASN A 438 -7.65 -28.18 9.71
CA ASN A 438 -7.18 -28.89 10.88
C ASN A 438 -7.01 -27.88 12.02
N ILE A 439 -8.01 -27.81 12.90
CA ILE A 439 -7.97 -26.96 14.09
C ILE A 439 -6.99 -27.60 15.09
N ILE A 440 -5.76 -27.09 15.15
CA ILE A 440 -4.71 -27.58 16.05
C ILE A 440 -4.89 -26.94 17.43
N SER A 441 -4.99 -27.76 18.48
CA SER A 441 -5.03 -27.28 19.86
C SER A 441 -3.71 -26.57 20.24
N PRO A 442 -3.77 -25.43 20.92
CA PRO A 442 -2.57 -24.69 21.32
C PRO A 442 -1.71 -25.46 22.32
N SER A 443 -0.38 -25.27 22.24
CA SER A 443 0.60 -25.82 23.18
C SER A 443 0.72 -24.97 24.45
N ASN A 444 0.64 -25.60 25.62
CA ASN A 444 0.79 -24.95 26.92
C ASN A 444 2.25 -24.61 27.20
N GLY A 445 2.62 -23.32 27.16
CA GLY A 445 4.00 -22.90 27.47
C GLY A 445 4.21 -21.43 27.88
N SER A 446 3.18 -20.59 27.84
CA SER A 446 3.29 -19.15 28.15
C SER A 446 2.66 -18.77 29.49
N LEU A 447 3.16 -17.69 30.09
CA LEU A 447 2.57 -17.07 31.29
C LEU A 447 1.12 -16.65 31.02
N GLN A 448 0.23 -16.91 31.98
CA GLN A 448 -1.23 -16.74 31.80
C GLN A 448 -1.64 -15.30 31.46
N ILE A 449 -0.95 -14.29 32.01
CA ILE A 449 -1.20 -12.87 31.73
C ILE A 449 -0.78 -12.49 30.30
N ASP A 450 0.29 -13.09 29.79
CA ASP A 450 0.75 -12.87 28.41
C ASP A 450 -0.21 -13.51 27.41
N VAL A 451 -0.75 -14.70 27.73
CA VAL A 451 -1.82 -15.34 26.95
C VAL A 451 -3.01 -14.40 26.80
N LEU A 452 -3.51 -13.85 27.91
CA LEU A 452 -4.65 -12.92 27.89
C LEU A 452 -4.33 -11.63 27.12
N SER A 453 -3.12 -11.09 27.28
CA SER A 453 -2.70 -9.87 26.58
C SER A 453 -2.66 -10.07 25.06
N ASN A 454 -2.08 -11.18 24.61
CA ASN A 454 -2.01 -11.53 23.19
C ASN A 454 -3.39 -11.86 22.62
N ALA A 455 -4.22 -12.57 23.38
CA ALA A 455 -5.59 -12.89 22.99
C ALA A 455 -6.42 -11.62 22.81
N ILE A 456 -6.40 -10.69 23.76
CA ILE A 456 -7.10 -9.40 23.66
C ILE A 456 -6.65 -8.64 22.41
N ALA A 457 -5.34 -8.50 22.21
CA ALA A 457 -4.80 -7.77 21.06
C ALA A 457 -5.25 -8.37 19.72
N ASP A 458 -5.23 -9.69 19.59
CA ASP A 458 -5.63 -10.35 18.35
C ASP A 458 -7.16 -10.39 18.17
N PHE A 459 -7.93 -10.55 19.25
CA PHE A 459 -9.40 -10.54 19.20
C PHE A 459 -9.95 -9.15 18.84
N THR A 460 -9.28 -8.08 19.27
CA THR A 460 -9.58 -6.72 18.81
C THR A 460 -9.34 -6.56 17.31
N LYS A 461 -8.26 -7.12 16.75
CA LYS A 461 -7.96 -7.02 15.30
C LYS A 461 -9.04 -7.69 14.44
N ILE A 462 -9.56 -8.83 14.89
CA ILE A 462 -10.62 -9.54 14.16
C ILE A 462 -12.02 -8.98 14.40
N LYS A 463 -12.13 -7.87 15.15
CA LYS A 463 -13.39 -7.25 15.59
C LYS A 463 -14.33 -8.26 16.27
N LEU A 464 -13.79 -9.04 17.21
CA LEU A 464 -14.63 -9.90 18.04
C LEU A 464 -15.57 -9.05 18.92
N ASP A 465 -16.70 -9.62 19.33
CA ASP A 465 -17.67 -9.02 20.25
C ASP A 465 -16.97 -8.29 21.41
N ALA A 466 -17.27 -7.00 21.55
CA ALA A 466 -16.70 -6.12 22.56
C ALA A 466 -16.92 -6.65 23.99
N ALA A 467 -18.04 -7.32 24.26
CA ALA A 467 -18.32 -7.90 25.57
C ALA A 467 -17.31 -9.01 25.92
N ILE A 468 -16.85 -9.81 24.95
CA ILE A 468 -15.80 -10.81 25.18
C ILE A 468 -14.48 -10.12 25.50
N ILE A 469 -14.12 -9.10 24.73
CA ILE A 469 -12.88 -8.34 24.91
C ILE A 469 -12.85 -7.66 26.29
N ASP A 470 -13.97 -7.08 26.71
CA ASP A 470 -14.12 -6.42 28.01
C ASP A 470 -14.01 -7.44 29.17
N GLU A 471 -14.64 -8.61 29.05
CA GLU A 471 -14.55 -9.67 30.06
C GLU A 471 -13.11 -10.18 30.21
N LEU A 472 -12.41 -10.45 29.09
CA LEU A 472 -10.99 -10.82 29.11
C LEU A 472 -10.11 -9.73 29.75
N SER A 473 -10.39 -8.47 29.44
CA SER A 473 -9.68 -7.32 30.02
C SER A 473 -9.90 -7.22 31.53
N ASN A 474 -11.11 -7.52 32.00
CA ASN A 474 -11.43 -7.53 33.43
C ASN A 474 -10.75 -8.70 34.15
N ILE A 475 -10.71 -9.89 33.56
CA ILE A 475 -9.96 -11.05 34.09
C ILE A 475 -8.48 -10.70 34.22
N LYS A 476 -7.87 -10.15 33.16
CA LYS A 476 -6.46 -9.71 33.20
C LYS A 476 -6.21 -8.70 34.33
N LYS A 477 -7.08 -7.70 34.50
CA LYS A 477 -6.96 -6.71 35.59
C LYS A 477 -7.09 -7.35 36.97
N ALA A 478 -7.98 -8.32 37.15
CA ALA A 478 -8.14 -9.03 38.41
C ALA A 478 -6.89 -9.87 38.74
N MET A 479 -6.34 -10.59 37.76
CA MET A 479 -5.10 -11.36 37.94
C MET A 479 -3.91 -10.48 38.32
N LEU A 480 -3.76 -9.31 37.67
CA LEU A 480 -2.71 -8.35 38.02
C LEU A 480 -2.84 -7.84 39.47
N LYS A 481 -4.07 -7.58 39.92
CA LYS A 481 -4.32 -7.16 41.31
C LYS A 481 -4.04 -8.29 42.30
N GLU A 482 -4.42 -9.51 41.98
CA GLU A 482 -4.16 -10.67 42.84
C GLU A 482 -2.66 -10.95 42.97
N ASP A 483 -1.90 -10.83 41.87
CA ASP A 483 -0.45 -10.97 41.87
C ASP A 483 0.23 -9.89 42.72
N GLU A 484 -0.20 -8.63 42.57
CA GLU A 484 0.27 -7.52 43.41
C GLU A 484 -0.06 -7.74 44.90
N GLN A 485 -1.27 -8.23 45.20
CA GLN A 485 -1.69 -8.48 46.58
C GLN A 485 -0.95 -9.66 47.21
N LYS A 486 -0.74 -10.75 46.46
CA LYS A 486 0.12 -11.87 46.88
C LYS A 486 1.54 -11.41 47.17
N GLY A 487 2.10 -10.56 46.30
CA GLY A 487 3.41 -9.93 46.55
C GLY A 487 3.44 -9.13 47.86
N LYS A 488 2.41 -8.33 48.13
CA LYS A 488 2.27 -7.56 49.39
C LYS A 488 2.12 -8.47 50.62
N GLU A 489 1.31 -9.51 50.55
CA GLU A 489 1.10 -10.47 51.64
C GLU A 489 2.38 -11.27 51.93
N GLN A 490 3.07 -11.72 50.88
CA GLN A 490 4.35 -12.40 50.99
C GLN A 490 5.42 -11.49 51.61
N ALA A 491 5.49 -10.23 51.18
CA ALA A 491 6.38 -9.24 51.78
C ALA A 491 6.08 -9.05 53.27
N LYS A 492 4.81 -8.93 53.65
CA LYS A 492 4.40 -8.79 55.06
C LYS A 492 4.81 -10.02 55.89
N ALA A 493 4.56 -11.23 55.40
CA ALA A 493 4.93 -12.46 56.09
C ALA A 493 6.46 -12.56 56.29
N ILE A 494 7.24 -12.25 55.24
CA ILE A 494 8.70 -12.24 55.33
C ILE A 494 9.17 -11.17 56.33
N LYS A 495 8.56 -9.99 56.34
CA LYS A 495 8.90 -8.94 57.31
C LYS A 495 8.74 -9.44 58.75
N GLU A 496 7.61 -10.08 59.07
CA GLU A 496 7.35 -10.64 60.38
C GLU A 496 8.36 -11.75 60.75
N GLU A 497 8.72 -12.61 59.80
CA GLU A 497 9.79 -13.61 59.98
C GLU A 497 11.15 -12.96 60.28
N LEU A 498 11.54 -11.95 59.50
CA LEU A 498 12.81 -11.25 59.67
C LEU A 498 12.88 -10.49 61.00
N LEU A 499 11.76 -9.92 61.47
CA LEU A 499 11.67 -9.30 62.79
C LEU A 499 11.91 -10.30 63.93
N ASN A 500 11.51 -11.56 63.75
CA ASN A 500 11.72 -12.63 64.75
C ASN A 500 13.14 -13.22 64.71
N GLU A 501 13.92 -12.97 63.65
CA GLU A 501 15.29 -13.47 63.46
C GLU A 501 16.38 -12.49 63.93
N VAL A 502 15.97 -11.36 64.53
CA VAL A 502 16.92 -10.35 65.04
C VAL A 502 17.79 -10.93 66.14
N LYS A 503 19.11 -10.88 65.94
CA LYS A 503 20.11 -11.31 66.93
C LYS A 503 20.98 -10.13 67.34
N ASN A 504 21.15 -9.90 68.64
CA ASN A 504 22.06 -8.88 69.12
C ASN A 504 23.50 -9.41 69.17
N ILE A 505 24.41 -8.78 68.44
CA ILE A 505 25.85 -9.08 68.44
C ILE A 505 26.59 -7.79 68.80
N ASN A 506 27.24 -7.75 69.95
CA ASN A 506 28.06 -6.60 70.39
C ASN A 506 27.33 -5.24 70.33
N GLY A 507 26.02 -5.21 70.63
CA GLY A 507 25.19 -4.00 70.58
C GLY A 507 24.63 -3.66 69.19
N VAL A 508 24.82 -4.53 68.20
CA VAL A 508 24.28 -4.41 66.84
C VAL A 508 23.15 -5.42 66.65
N ASN A 509 22.02 -4.97 66.10
CA ASN A 509 20.89 -5.85 65.79
C ASN A 509 21.10 -6.42 64.38
N VAL A 510 21.40 -7.71 64.30
CA VAL A 510 21.77 -8.38 63.05
C VAL A 510 20.64 -9.27 62.56
N ILE A 511 20.29 -9.16 61.28
CA ILE A 511 19.40 -10.08 60.59
C ILE A 511 20.16 -10.68 59.40
N THR A 512 20.20 -12.00 59.32
CA THR A 512 20.78 -12.71 58.17
C THR A 512 19.84 -13.82 57.73
N LYS A 513 19.35 -13.76 56.48
CA LYS A 513 18.39 -14.75 55.98
C LYS A 513 18.52 -14.95 54.47
N LYS A 514 18.35 -16.20 54.04
CA LYS A 514 18.22 -16.56 52.64
C LYS A 514 16.73 -16.61 52.30
N LEU A 515 16.29 -15.80 51.34
CA LEU A 515 14.91 -15.73 50.88
C LEU A 515 14.76 -16.47 49.55
N THR A 516 13.63 -17.15 49.39
CA THR A 516 13.27 -17.85 48.16
C THR A 516 11.99 -17.27 47.58
N ALA A 517 11.90 -17.19 46.25
CA ALA A 517 10.71 -16.73 45.52
C ALA A 517 10.29 -15.28 45.83
N VAL A 518 11.24 -14.36 45.95
CA VAL A 518 11.01 -12.92 46.19
C VAL A 518 11.81 -12.11 45.19
N ASP A 519 11.20 -11.08 44.60
CA ASP A 519 11.90 -10.19 43.68
C ASP A 519 12.78 -9.15 44.39
N ALA A 520 13.68 -8.52 43.64
CA ALA A 520 14.64 -7.55 44.18
C ALA A 520 13.97 -6.26 44.71
N ALA A 521 12.83 -5.87 44.13
CA ALA A 521 12.11 -4.67 44.55
C ALA A 521 11.51 -4.87 45.95
N THR A 522 10.90 -6.03 46.18
CA THR A 522 10.34 -6.43 47.47
C THR A 522 11.43 -6.55 48.52
N ILE A 523 12.58 -7.16 48.20
CA ILE A 523 13.73 -7.25 49.13
C ILE A 523 14.23 -5.85 49.53
N LYS A 524 14.33 -4.93 48.56
CA LYS A 524 14.71 -3.55 48.82
C LYS A 524 13.72 -2.86 49.75
N ASP A 525 12.43 -2.93 49.48
CA ASP A 525 11.40 -2.31 50.30
C ASP A 525 11.39 -2.87 51.73
N LEU A 526 11.53 -4.19 51.88
CA LEU A 526 11.67 -4.85 53.18
C LEU A 526 12.89 -4.34 53.94
N ALA A 527 14.03 -4.21 53.26
CA ALA A 527 15.26 -3.70 53.87
C ALA A 527 15.10 -2.28 54.42
N PHE A 528 14.45 -1.38 53.66
CA PHE A 528 14.18 -0.01 54.12
C PHE A 528 13.18 0.02 55.27
N GLN A 529 12.13 -0.78 55.22
CA GLN A 529 11.14 -0.86 56.30
C GLN A 529 11.76 -1.38 57.60
N LEU A 530 12.58 -2.42 57.54
CA LEU A 530 13.28 -2.96 58.71
C LEU A 530 14.29 -1.96 59.26
N LYS A 531 15.05 -1.28 58.38
CA LYS A 531 16.00 -0.21 58.78
C LYS A 531 15.31 0.95 59.49
N ALA A 532 14.08 1.29 59.11
CA ALA A 532 13.31 2.34 59.76
C ALA A 532 12.72 1.91 61.12
N GLN A 533 12.56 0.61 61.35
CA GLN A 533 11.89 0.06 62.53
C GLN A 533 12.86 -0.48 63.59
N ILE A 534 14.07 -0.88 63.21
CA ILE A 534 15.07 -1.48 64.10
C ILE A 534 16.29 -0.55 64.19
N ASP A 535 16.56 -0.07 65.40
CA ASP A 535 17.78 0.68 65.70
C ASP A 535 19.03 -0.20 65.58
N ASN A 536 20.13 0.39 65.13
CA ASN A 536 21.42 -0.29 64.96
C ASN A 536 21.32 -1.58 64.12
N LEU A 537 20.47 -1.57 63.08
CA LEU A 537 20.27 -2.71 62.20
C LEU A 537 21.48 -2.94 61.28
N TYR A 538 21.90 -4.20 61.18
CA TYR A 538 22.76 -4.73 60.13
C TYR A 538 22.07 -5.94 59.46
N LEU A 539 21.56 -5.73 58.25
CA LEU A 539 20.77 -6.70 57.49
C LEU A 539 21.60 -7.28 56.34
N VAL A 540 21.61 -8.61 56.22
CA VAL A 540 22.19 -9.37 55.10
C VAL A 540 21.12 -10.33 54.55
N ILE A 541 20.67 -10.08 53.33
CA ILE A 541 19.69 -10.94 52.65
C ILE A 541 20.32 -11.54 51.41
N GLY A 542 20.33 -12.88 51.32
CA GLY A 542 20.61 -13.59 50.09
C GLY A 542 19.32 -14.06 49.43
N ALA A 543 19.23 -14.01 48.11
CA ALA A 543 18.08 -14.52 47.37
C ALA A 543 18.49 -15.16 46.04
N GLU A 544 17.67 -16.07 45.55
CA GLU A 544 17.75 -16.57 44.18
C GLU A 544 16.69 -15.87 43.32
N ILE A 545 17.12 -15.13 42.30
CA ILE A 545 16.25 -14.39 41.38
C ILE A 545 16.56 -14.84 39.96
N ASN A 546 15.57 -15.42 39.28
CA ASN A 546 15.70 -15.95 37.92
C ASN A 546 16.91 -16.91 37.74
N GLY A 547 17.14 -17.79 38.72
CA GLY A 547 18.24 -18.76 38.71
C GLY A 547 19.62 -18.18 39.01
N LYS A 548 19.71 -16.91 39.44
CA LYS A 548 20.96 -16.22 39.76
C LYS A 548 20.99 -15.74 41.22
N PRO A 549 22.16 -15.76 41.88
CA PRO A 549 22.29 -15.23 43.23
C PRO A 549 22.16 -13.70 43.26
N ASN A 550 21.42 -13.22 44.25
CA ASN A 550 21.32 -11.82 44.63
C ASN A 550 21.70 -11.68 46.11
N LEU A 551 22.50 -10.68 46.43
CA LEU A 551 22.85 -10.32 47.80
C LEU A 551 22.41 -8.88 48.04
N THR A 552 21.83 -8.61 49.21
CA THR A 552 21.42 -7.28 49.65
C THR A 552 21.94 -7.03 51.05
N ILE A 553 22.52 -5.85 51.27
CA ILE A 553 22.99 -5.39 52.58
C ILE A 553 22.34 -4.06 52.90
N ALA A 554 21.76 -3.94 54.09
CA ALA A 554 21.25 -2.67 54.62
C ALA A 554 21.79 -2.43 56.03
N ILE A 555 22.19 -1.19 56.30
CA ILE A 555 22.83 -0.77 57.55
C ILE A 555 22.10 0.48 58.03
N SER A 556 21.74 0.57 59.31
CA SER A 556 21.15 1.79 59.87
C SER A 556 22.13 2.98 59.77
N ASP A 557 21.60 4.20 59.65
CA ASP A 557 22.45 5.38 59.44
C ASP A 557 23.34 5.67 60.66
N SER A 558 22.82 5.41 61.87
CA SER A 558 23.57 5.46 63.13
C SER A 558 24.77 4.53 63.09
N LEU A 559 24.55 3.26 62.74
CA LEU A 559 25.55 2.22 62.74
C LEU A 559 26.61 2.43 61.64
N ALA A 560 26.19 2.85 60.46
CA ALA A 560 27.09 3.20 59.36
C ALA A 560 28.07 4.31 59.77
N THR A 561 27.60 5.30 60.53
CA THR A 561 28.40 6.43 60.99
C THR A 561 29.30 6.06 62.17
N GLU A 562 28.72 5.48 63.24
CA GLU A 562 29.42 5.17 64.49
C GLU A 562 30.51 4.12 64.32
N ARG A 563 30.25 3.09 63.48
CA ARG A 563 31.21 1.99 63.23
C ARG A 563 31.94 2.11 61.90
N LYS A 564 31.77 3.22 61.18
CA LYS A 564 32.37 3.47 59.85
C LYS A 564 32.10 2.34 58.85
N LEU A 565 30.95 1.68 58.97
CA LEU A 565 30.54 0.61 58.06
C LEU A 565 29.96 1.20 56.78
N HIS A 566 30.22 0.57 55.64
CA HIS A 566 29.74 1.03 54.34
C HIS A 566 29.20 -0.15 53.52
N ALA A 567 27.87 -0.26 53.39
CA ALA A 567 27.18 -1.35 52.71
C ALA A 567 27.73 -1.57 51.29
N GLY A 568 27.96 -0.49 50.53
CA GLY A 568 28.56 -0.56 49.19
C GLY A 568 29.99 -1.13 49.12
N ASN A 569 30.80 -1.03 50.18
CA ASN A 569 32.15 -1.60 50.20
C ASN A 569 32.09 -3.08 50.62
N ILE A 570 31.28 -3.36 51.64
CA ILE A 570 31.06 -4.72 52.14
C ILE A 570 30.49 -5.61 51.04
N ILE A 571 29.50 -5.12 50.29
CA ILE A 571 28.87 -5.90 49.23
C ILE A 571 29.83 -6.22 48.08
N ARG A 572 30.76 -5.32 47.75
CA ARG A 572 31.76 -5.54 46.70
C ARG A 572 32.74 -6.66 47.06
N GLU A 573 33.10 -6.75 48.34
CA GLU A 573 33.96 -7.84 48.83
C GLU A 573 33.17 -9.15 48.93
N ALA A 574 31.97 -9.13 49.50
CA ALA A 574 31.12 -10.31 49.65
C ALA A 574 30.65 -10.91 48.32
N ALA A 575 30.33 -10.07 47.32
CA ALA A 575 29.85 -10.53 46.02
C ALA A 575 30.87 -11.33 45.21
N LYS A 576 32.17 -11.26 45.54
CA LYS A 576 33.22 -12.04 44.86
C LYS A 576 32.99 -13.55 45.00
N GLU A 577 32.47 -13.99 46.15
CA GLU A 577 32.17 -15.40 46.43
C GLU A 577 31.10 -15.97 45.47
N MET A 578 30.17 -15.12 45.02
CA MET A 578 29.12 -15.44 44.05
C MET A 578 29.51 -15.11 42.60
N GLN A 579 30.81 -14.84 42.34
CA GLN A 579 31.34 -14.35 41.06
C GLN A 579 30.54 -13.16 40.53
N GLY A 580 30.19 -12.26 41.44
CA GLY A 580 29.26 -11.18 41.22
C GLY A 580 29.89 -9.80 41.42
N GLY A 581 29.15 -8.81 40.97
CA GLY A 581 29.46 -7.40 41.15
C GLY A 581 28.28 -6.70 41.82
N GLY A 582 28.59 -5.74 42.68
CA GLY A 582 27.58 -4.99 43.41
C GLY A 582 28.01 -3.58 43.74
N GLY A 583 27.05 -2.78 44.15
CA GLY A 583 27.26 -1.39 44.50
C GLY A 583 26.03 -0.79 45.17
N GLY A 584 26.26 0.34 45.82
CA GLY A 584 25.19 1.03 46.52
C GLY A 584 25.71 2.15 47.39
N GLN A 585 24.78 2.72 48.14
CA GLN A 585 25.01 3.79 49.10
C GLN A 585 25.68 3.26 50.37
N PRO A 586 26.19 4.13 51.25
CA PRO A 586 26.79 3.73 52.52
C PRO A 586 25.88 2.85 53.40
N PHE A 587 24.56 3.04 53.31
CA PHE A 587 23.57 2.38 54.16
C PHE A 587 22.76 1.29 53.44
N PHE A 588 22.87 1.16 52.12
CA PHE A 588 22.13 0.15 51.35
C PHE A 588 22.89 -0.21 50.07
N ALA A 589 23.09 -1.49 49.81
CA ALA A 589 23.71 -1.95 48.58
C ALA A 589 23.17 -3.32 48.15
N THR A 590 23.29 -3.61 46.85
CA THR A 590 22.94 -4.91 46.29
C THR A 590 24.03 -5.43 45.34
N ALA A 591 24.09 -6.74 45.16
CA ALA A 591 24.93 -7.41 44.18
C ALA A 591 24.17 -8.53 43.48
N GLY A 592 24.48 -8.74 42.20
CA GLY A 592 24.10 -9.94 41.46
C GLY A 592 25.34 -10.75 41.09
N GLY A 593 25.18 -12.05 40.86
CA GLY A 593 26.27 -12.94 40.46
C GLY A 593 25.81 -14.02 39.50
N ILE A 594 26.75 -14.86 39.07
CA ILE A 594 26.46 -16.01 38.19
C ILE A 594 26.61 -17.35 38.91
N ASN A 595 27.30 -17.39 40.06
CA ASN A 595 27.53 -18.61 40.82
C ASN A 595 26.58 -18.72 42.02
N LEU A 596 25.43 -19.39 41.85
CA LEU A 596 24.43 -19.56 42.90
C LEU A 596 24.96 -20.30 44.13
N ASN A 597 25.86 -21.27 43.94
CA ASN A 597 26.47 -22.02 45.04
C ASN A 597 27.37 -21.16 45.95
N GLY A 598 27.81 -20.00 45.46
CA GLY A 598 28.59 -19.04 46.23
C GLY A 598 27.77 -18.14 47.15
N LEU A 599 26.43 -18.21 47.10
CA LEU A 599 25.55 -17.29 47.84
C LEU A 599 25.70 -17.42 49.36
N ASP A 600 25.81 -18.63 49.88
CA ASP A 600 25.94 -18.85 51.33
C ASP A 600 27.29 -18.33 51.85
N ALA A 601 28.38 -18.55 51.10
CA ALA A 601 29.69 -17.99 51.38
C ALA A 601 29.70 -16.46 51.29
N ALA A 602 28.99 -15.87 50.33
CA ALA A 602 28.84 -14.42 50.19
C ALA A 602 28.12 -13.81 51.41
N MET A 603 27.05 -14.47 51.88
CA MET A 603 26.32 -14.04 53.09
C MET A 603 27.19 -14.13 54.34
N GLU A 604 27.93 -15.23 54.53
CA GLU A 604 28.86 -15.36 55.65
C GLU A 604 29.98 -14.31 55.61
N LYS A 605 30.52 -14.05 54.41
CA LYS A 605 31.51 -13.00 54.21
C LYS A 605 30.96 -11.63 54.58
N ALA A 606 29.76 -11.29 54.14
CA ALA A 606 29.09 -10.04 54.51
C ALA A 606 28.82 -9.94 56.03
N LEU A 607 28.47 -11.04 56.67
CA LEU A 607 28.23 -11.11 58.11
C LEU A 607 29.52 -10.93 58.93
N SER A 608 30.69 -11.30 58.40
CA SER A 608 31.97 -11.19 59.11
C SER A 608 32.40 -9.76 59.44
N PHE A 609 31.83 -8.75 58.79
CA PHE A 609 32.16 -7.33 59.02
C PHE A 609 31.46 -6.72 60.24
N VAL A 610 30.51 -7.43 60.86
CA VAL A 610 29.76 -6.97 62.04
C VAL A 610 29.99 -7.83 63.29
N LYS A 611 30.64 -8.99 63.13
CA LYS A 611 31.12 -9.82 64.24
C LYS A 611 32.41 -9.22 64.79
#